data_AF-A0A978VTV1-F1
#
_entry.id   AF-A0A978VTV1-F1
#
_cell.length_a   1.000
_cell.length_b   1.000
_cell.length_c   1.000
_cell.angle_alpha   90.00
_cell.angle_beta   90.00
_cell.angle_gamma   90.00
#
_symmetry.space_group_name_H-M   'P 1'
#
loop_
_entity.id
_entity.type
_entity.pdbx_description
1 polymer ?
#
loop_
_entity_poly.entity_id
_entity_poly.type
_entity_poly.pdbx_seq_one_letter_code
_entity_poly.pdbx_strand_id
1 'polypeptide(L)'
;MQKLKDYIFAFPPYSVAMKTEKEKERMSDDQAFKVCFCFRRIFRLRKSEPPEDVKELFAKYSDNGTMTIEHFYNFLNEFQGEKDVTKEEAQNRMNSLKHIFQRKGLHLDAFFRYLLGDQNPPHISKVHHDMSAPLAHYFMFTGHNSYLTGNQLNSDSSVVPIIKSLERGVRVIELDLWPNPANDDVDVRHGGTMTSRVKLADCLSAIKDHAFKASKYPVVITFEDHLPSSLQKKVAKMVINTFGDMLYCPEVEFMMEFPSPESLKERIMISTKPPENPVSQRVRERQSSKDSANEENWEEQNNGYEDQQDDRYDDEETAVLEYKKLIAIHARKPKGKSNMWEVTPLQLRRLSLSEQELETAAKNHGTDIVRFTQKNLLRIYPKGLRFDSSNYDPMVGWTHGAQMVAFNMQGHGKYLRIMEGMFRANGGCGYVKKPDILLNSTEVFNPHVNLPVQKKLKIKVYMGEGWDSDFRRTHFDRFSPPDFFTKVSIAGVPSDIRSHKTKTIEDQWIPVWNEEFEFPLSVPELAVLLIQVLEYDTSGKHDFGGQICLPVSELRTGIRAVSLHNRKGEKYRSVRLLMRFEFVKV
;
A
#
# COMPACT_ATOMS: atom_id res chain seq x y z
N MET A 1 22.59 71.56 -0.70
CA MET A 1 22.33 72.05 0.67
C MET A 1 21.07 72.91 0.64
N GLN A 2 19.91 72.38 0.24
CA GLN A 2 19.09 71.27 0.76
C GLN A 2 18.02 71.79 1.73
N LYS A 3 16.96 72.27 1.07
CA LYS A 3 15.65 72.72 1.49
C LYS A 3 15.08 71.97 2.71
N LEU A 4 14.87 72.69 3.81
CA LEU A 4 14.00 72.30 4.93
C LEU A 4 13.23 73.52 5.43
N LYS A 5 12.40 74.09 4.58
CA LYS A 5 11.30 74.98 4.93
C LYS A 5 10.23 74.71 3.89
N ASP A 6 9.11 74.14 4.34
CA ASP A 6 7.77 74.65 4.02
C ASP A 6 6.71 73.70 4.60
N TYR A 7 5.80 74.30 5.38
CA TYR A 7 4.50 73.81 5.87
C TYR A 7 4.41 72.95 7.13
N ILE A 8 4.36 73.66 8.26
CA ILE A 8 3.46 73.36 9.40
C ILE A 8 2.04 73.81 9.03
N PHE A 9 1.04 73.09 9.56
CA PHE A 9 -0.42 73.29 9.59
C PHE A 9 -1.26 72.42 8.63
N ALA A 10 -1.76 71.29 9.15
CA ALA A 10 -3.20 71.07 9.39
C ALA A 10 -3.42 69.64 9.95
N PHE A 11 -3.80 69.52 11.23
CA PHE A 11 -4.51 68.34 11.73
C PHE A 11 -5.97 68.43 11.26
N PRO A 12 -6.54 67.41 10.59
CA PRO A 12 -7.98 67.20 10.59
C PRO A 12 -8.37 66.26 11.76
N PRO A 13 -9.63 66.31 12.21
CA PRO A 13 -10.07 65.72 13.47
C PRO A 13 -10.10 64.19 13.38
N TYR A 14 -9.98 63.55 14.55
CA TYR A 14 -10.36 62.16 14.76
C TYR A 14 -11.80 61.94 14.26
N SER A 15 -11.97 61.45 13.04
CA SER A 15 -13.18 60.76 12.66
C SER A 15 -13.04 59.32 13.14
N VAL A 16 -13.81 58.96 14.17
CA VAL A 16 -14.16 57.56 14.38
C VAL A 16 -15.12 57.22 13.24
N ALA A 17 -14.57 56.90 12.07
CA ALA A 17 -15.35 56.35 10.99
C ALA A 17 -15.90 55.00 11.49
N MET A 18 -17.22 54.93 11.70
CA MET A 18 -17.88 53.64 11.83
C MET A 18 -17.65 52.89 10.51
N LYS A 19 -16.74 51.92 10.56
CA LYS A 19 -16.44 51.04 9.43
C LYS A 19 -17.72 50.40 8.93
N THR A 20 -17.88 50.41 7.61
CA THR A 20 -19.03 49.81 6.94
C THR A 20 -19.10 48.31 7.25
N GLU A 21 -20.28 47.69 7.22
CA GLU A 21 -20.43 46.24 7.44
C GLU A 21 -19.55 45.42 6.48
N LYS A 22 -19.36 45.88 5.24
CA LYS A 22 -18.42 45.30 4.28
C LYS A 22 -16.95 45.35 4.72
N GLU A 23 -16.52 46.38 5.44
CA GLU A 23 -15.16 46.47 5.99
C GLU A 23 -14.99 45.64 7.27
N LYS A 24 -16.06 45.49 8.06
CA LYS A 24 -16.07 44.58 9.21
C LYS A 24 -16.07 43.10 8.78
N GLU A 25 -16.80 42.75 7.72
CA GLU A 25 -16.71 41.42 7.08
C GLU A 25 -15.33 41.18 6.48
N ARG A 26 -14.76 42.17 5.76
CA ARG A 26 -13.39 42.08 5.18
C ARG A 26 -12.29 41.87 6.22
N MET A 27 -12.43 42.42 7.42
CA MET A 27 -11.46 42.23 8.52
C MET A 27 -11.62 40.88 9.25
N SER A 28 -12.72 40.15 9.05
CA SER A 28 -12.97 38.88 9.76
C SER A 28 -12.14 37.71 9.22
N ASP A 29 -11.62 37.84 7.99
CA ASP A 29 -10.83 36.82 7.30
C ASP A 29 -9.31 37.02 7.42
N ASP A 30 -8.84 38.02 8.18
CA ASP A 30 -7.41 38.30 8.34
C ASP A 30 -6.81 37.49 9.50
N GLN A 31 -5.63 36.88 9.29
CA GLN A 31 -4.84 36.22 10.34
C GLN A 31 -3.67 37.09 10.77
N ALA A 32 -3.58 37.34 12.08
CA ALA A 32 -2.46 38.03 12.70
C ALA A 32 -1.45 37.04 13.32
N PHE A 33 -0.17 37.18 12.93
CA PHE A 33 0.96 36.41 13.45
C PHE A 33 1.87 37.31 14.28
N LYS A 34 2.19 36.90 15.51
CA LYS A 34 3.02 37.67 16.44
C LYS A 34 4.50 37.40 16.15
N VAL A 35 5.20 38.42 15.67
CA VAL A 35 6.66 38.34 15.40
C VAL A 35 7.46 38.69 16.65
N CYS A 36 7.06 39.74 17.38
CA CYS A 36 7.62 40.07 18.69
C CYS A 36 6.56 40.73 19.60
N PHE A 37 6.97 41.28 20.75
CA PHE A 37 6.04 41.87 21.73
C PHE A 37 5.14 42.97 21.14
N CYS A 38 5.65 43.76 20.19
CA CYS A 38 4.93 44.90 19.61
C CYS A 38 4.57 44.76 18.11
N PHE A 39 5.11 43.77 17.39
CA PHE A 39 4.91 43.63 15.94
C PHE A 39 4.06 42.41 15.58
N ARG A 40 3.03 42.64 14.77
CA ARG A 40 2.16 41.61 14.19
C ARG A 40 2.22 41.73 12.68
N ARG A 41 2.38 40.61 11.98
CA ARG A 41 2.11 40.51 10.54
C ARG A 41 0.66 40.10 10.35
N ILE A 42 -0.03 40.71 9.40
CA ILE A 42 -1.42 40.41 9.09
C ILE A 42 -1.48 39.88 7.67
N PHE A 43 -2.10 38.72 7.50
CA PHE A 43 -2.27 38.06 6.21
C PHE A 43 -3.74 37.88 5.92
N ARG A 44 -4.12 38.16 4.67
CA ARG A 44 -5.48 37.96 4.21
C ARG A 44 -5.67 36.50 3.85
N LEU A 45 -6.62 35.84 4.50
CA LEU A 45 -6.99 34.49 4.10
C LEU A 45 -7.80 34.54 2.81
N ARG A 46 -7.41 33.68 1.87
CA ARG A 46 -8.22 33.39 0.70
C ARG A 46 -9.39 32.51 1.11
N LYS A 47 -10.58 32.78 0.57
CA LYS A 47 -11.72 31.86 0.63
C LYS A 47 -11.58 30.81 -0.46
N SER A 48 -12.03 29.60 -0.16
CA SER A 48 -12.13 28.55 -1.18
C SER A 48 -13.12 29.00 -2.26
N GLU A 49 -12.62 29.20 -3.48
CA GLU A 49 -13.39 29.68 -4.63
C GLU A 49 -13.12 28.75 -5.82
N PRO A 50 -14.14 28.48 -6.67
CA PRO A 50 -13.97 27.63 -7.84
C PRO A 50 -12.94 28.24 -8.81
N PRO A 51 -11.94 27.46 -9.29
CA PRO A 51 -11.07 27.87 -10.38
C PRO A 51 -11.85 28.26 -11.64
N GLU A 52 -11.29 29.09 -12.51
CA GLU A 52 -12.02 29.61 -13.68
C GLU A 52 -12.51 28.50 -14.63
N ASP A 53 -11.66 27.51 -14.93
CA ASP A 53 -12.05 26.31 -15.67
C ASP A 53 -13.26 25.57 -15.08
N VAL A 54 -13.41 25.58 -13.74
CA VAL A 54 -14.55 24.95 -13.05
C VAL A 54 -15.82 25.77 -13.25
N LYS A 55 -15.71 27.10 -13.27
CA LYS A 55 -16.84 28.00 -13.55
C LYS A 55 -17.30 27.85 -15.00
N GLU A 56 -16.36 27.81 -15.94
CA GLU A 56 -16.64 27.57 -17.37
C GLU A 56 -17.30 26.21 -17.58
N LEU A 57 -16.78 25.17 -16.91
CA LEU A 57 -17.36 23.84 -16.96
C LEU A 57 -18.78 23.81 -16.39
N PHE A 58 -19.02 24.48 -15.25
CA PHE A 58 -20.37 24.60 -14.70
C PHE A 58 -21.31 25.32 -15.67
N ALA A 59 -20.86 26.43 -16.27
CA ALA A 59 -21.64 27.17 -17.26
C ALA A 59 -22.02 26.30 -18.46
N LYS A 60 -21.12 25.42 -18.93
CA LYS A 60 -21.40 24.48 -20.02
C LYS A 60 -22.51 23.47 -19.68
N TYR A 61 -22.62 23.06 -18.42
CA TYR A 61 -23.61 22.09 -17.93
C TYR A 61 -24.68 22.78 -17.06
N SER A 62 -25.04 24.03 -17.35
CA SER A 62 -26.09 24.72 -16.59
C SER A 62 -26.84 25.72 -17.47
N ASP A 63 -28.11 25.95 -17.14
CA ASP A 63 -28.90 27.01 -17.75
C ASP A 63 -29.21 28.06 -16.69
N ASN A 64 -29.01 29.34 -17.02
CA ASN A 64 -29.28 30.45 -16.11
C ASN A 64 -28.65 30.26 -14.71
N GLY A 65 -27.43 29.74 -14.66
CA GLY A 65 -26.68 29.50 -13.42
C GLY A 65 -27.20 28.34 -12.55
N THR A 66 -27.99 27.44 -13.13
CA THR A 66 -28.59 26.30 -12.42
C THR A 66 -28.39 25.01 -13.20
N MET A 67 -27.79 24.01 -12.56
CA MET A 67 -27.61 22.67 -13.10
C MET A 67 -28.80 21.79 -12.70
N THR A 68 -29.51 21.25 -13.69
CA THR A 68 -30.60 20.29 -13.49
C THR A 68 -30.04 18.89 -13.22
N ILE A 69 -30.90 17.93 -12.86
CA ILE A 69 -30.47 16.53 -12.74
C ILE A 69 -29.94 15.97 -14.06
N GLU A 70 -30.54 16.36 -15.19
CA GLU A 70 -30.11 15.93 -16.51
C GLU A 70 -28.73 16.49 -16.84
N HIS A 71 -28.49 17.77 -16.55
CA HIS A 71 -27.17 18.37 -16.74
C HIS A 71 -26.11 17.71 -15.86
N PHE A 72 -26.43 17.44 -14.59
CA PHE A 72 -25.49 16.79 -13.68
C PHE A 72 -25.18 15.35 -14.12
N TYR A 73 -26.19 14.60 -14.55
CA TYR A 73 -26.02 13.26 -15.12
C TYR A 73 -25.12 13.29 -16.37
N ASN A 74 -25.36 14.23 -17.29
CA ASN A 74 -24.53 14.39 -18.49
C ASN A 74 -23.09 14.77 -18.14
N PHE A 75 -22.88 15.66 -17.17
CA PHE A 75 -21.55 15.98 -16.64
C PHE A 75 -20.83 14.75 -16.09
N LEU A 76 -21.52 13.91 -15.30
CA LEU A 76 -20.93 12.69 -14.76
C LEU A 76 -20.51 11.71 -15.86
N ASN A 77 -21.35 11.55 -16.89
CA ASN A 77 -21.07 10.63 -17.99
C ASN A 77 -19.96 11.15 -18.92
N GLU A 78 -20.13 12.38 -19.43
CA GLU A 78 -19.29 12.95 -20.48
C GLU A 78 -17.94 13.49 -19.98
N PHE A 79 -17.94 14.21 -18.86
CA PHE A 79 -16.72 14.87 -18.36
C PHE A 79 -16.02 14.05 -17.28
N GLN A 80 -16.77 13.46 -16.34
CA GLN A 80 -16.19 12.59 -15.31
C GLN A 80 -15.95 11.15 -15.81
N GLY A 81 -16.41 10.80 -17.01
CA GLY A 81 -16.22 9.47 -17.58
C GLY A 81 -16.94 8.35 -16.83
N GLU A 82 -17.96 8.67 -16.03
CA GLU A 82 -18.75 7.71 -15.26
C GLU A 82 -19.88 7.12 -16.12
N LYS A 83 -19.53 6.27 -17.09
CA LYS A 83 -20.48 5.74 -18.08
C LYS A 83 -21.59 4.86 -17.48
N ASP A 84 -21.28 4.16 -16.40
CA ASP A 84 -22.20 3.22 -15.74
C ASP A 84 -23.08 3.89 -14.67
N VAL A 85 -22.94 5.21 -14.47
CA VAL A 85 -23.76 5.93 -13.49
C VAL A 85 -25.23 5.92 -13.93
N THR A 86 -26.14 5.61 -13.01
CA THR A 86 -27.58 5.72 -13.30
C THR A 86 -28.11 7.11 -12.99
N LYS A 87 -29.25 7.49 -13.62
CA LYS A 87 -29.94 8.75 -13.28
C LYS A 87 -30.37 8.80 -11.81
N GLU A 88 -30.73 7.66 -11.22
CA GLU A 88 -31.10 7.55 -9.80
C GLU A 88 -29.89 7.82 -8.88
N GLU A 89 -28.73 7.22 -9.18
CA GLU A 89 -27.50 7.49 -8.44
C GLU A 89 -27.08 8.96 -8.54
N ALA A 90 -27.15 9.55 -9.74
CA ALA A 90 -26.92 10.97 -9.94
C ALA A 90 -27.89 11.82 -9.11
N GLN A 91 -29.16 11.43 -9.04
CA GLN A 91 -30.18 12.14 -8.26
C GLN A 91 -29.92 12.06 -6.77
N ASN A 92 -29.50 10.90 -6.26
CA ASN A 92 -29.14 10.70 -4.87
C ASN A 92 -27.92 11.54 -4.48
N ARG A 93 -26.87 11.58 -5.34
CA ARG A 93 -25.71 12.47 -5.14
C ARG A 93 -26.10 13.94 -5.19
N MET A 94 -26.97 14.34 -6.11
CA MET A 94 -27.44 15.72 -6.19
C MET A 94 -28.28 16.11 -4.96
N ASN A 95 -29.09 15.19 -4.43
CA ASN A 95 -29.93 15.43 -3.26
C ASN A 95 -29.11 15.55 -1.97
N SER A 96 -28.01 14.83 -1.82
CA SER A 96 -27.14 14.95 -0.64
C SER A 96 -26.43 16.32 -0.55
N LEU A 97 -26.38 17.06 -1.65
CA LEU A 97 -25.81 18.42 -1.72
C LEU A 97 -26.84 19.51 -1.42
N LYS A 98 -28.13 19.19 -1.47
CA LYS A 98 -29.20 20.16 -1.21
C LYS A 98 -29.32 20.39 0.29
N HIS A 99 -28.85 21.54 0.76
CA HIS A 99 -29.37 22.08 2.01
C HIS A 99 -30.85 22.43 1.86
N ILE A 100 -31.59 22.41 2.98
CA ILE A 100 -33.05 22.54 3.13
C ILE A 100 -33.70 23.68 2.28
N PHE A 101 -32.91 24.67 1.82
CA PHE A 101 -33.36 25.87 1.11
C PHE A 101 -33.15 25.90 -0.42
N GLN A 102 -32.47 24.93 -1.05
CA GLN A 102 -32.27 24.92 -2.52
C GLN A 102 -33.19 23.90 -3.21
N ARG A 103 -34.46 24.29 -3.44
CA ARG A 103 -35.48 23.41 -4.03
C ARG A 103 -35.43 23.31 -5.57
N LYS A 104 -34.62 24.11 -6.28
CA LYS A 104 -34.56 24.13 -7.75
C LYS A 104 -33.12 24.07 -8.28
N GLY A 105 -32.57 22.87 -8.40
CA GLY A 105 -31.28 22.61 -9.07
C GLY A 105 -30.03 22.88 -8.24
N LEU A 106 -28.86 22.63 -8.84
CA LEU A 106 -27.53 22.76 -8.22
C LEU A 106 -26.85 24.03 -8.74
N HIS A 107 -26.46 24.95 -7.85
CA HIS A 107 -25.71 26.15 -8.19
C HIS A 107 -24.19 25.93 -8.12
N LEU A 108 -23.41 26.88 -8.65
CA LEU A 108 -21.95 26.79 -8.76
C LEU A 108 -21.27 26.42 -7.44
N ASP A 109 -21.64 27.05 -6.31
CA ASP A 109 -21.03 26.77 -5.01
C ASP A 109 -21.29 25.33 -4.55
N ALA A 110 -22.50 24.82 -4.76
CA ALA A 110 -22.86 23.47 -4.38
C ALA A 110 -22.20 22.43 -5.30
N PHE A 111 -22.06 22.74 -6.59
CA PHE A 111 -21.28 21.94 -7.53
C PHE A 111 -19.80 21.91 -7.16
N PHE A 112 -19.21 23.04 -6.79
CA PHE A 112 -17.82 23.11 -6.35
C PHE A 112 -17.58 22.31 -5.06
N ARG A 113 -18.49 22.39 -4.08
CA ARG A 113 -18.45 21.54 -2.88
C ARG A 113 -18.57 20.05 -3.20
N TYR A 114 -19.38 19.68 -4.20
CA TYR A 114 -19.43 18.30 -4.69
C TYR A 114 -18.07 17.84 -5.24
N LEU A 115 -17.43 18.67 -6.06
CA LEU A 115 -16.14 18.33 -6.66
C LEU A 115 -15.05 18.08 -5.61
N LEU A 116 -15.11 18.80 -4.48
CA LEU A 116 -14.23 18.65 -3.32
C LEU A 116 -14.71 17.60 -2.30
N GLY A 117 -15.89 17.02 -2.50
CA GLY A 117 -16.52 16.10 -1.54
C GLY A 117 -16.02 14.65 -1.65
N ASP A 118 -16.22 13.88 -0.57
CA ASP A 118 -15.84 12.45 -0.53
C ASP A 118 -16.65 11.57 -1.51
N GLN A 119 -17.76 12.09 -2.06
CA GLN A 119 -18.54 11.43 -3.12
C GLN A 119 -17.86 11.50 -4.51
N ASN A 120 -16.73 12.22 -4.62
CA ASN A 120 -15.97 12.37 -5.85
C ASN A 120 -14.51 11.86 -5.72
N PRO A 121 -14.30 10.59 -5.31
CA PRO A 121 -12.97 10.05 -5.06
C PRO A 121 -12.18 9.87 -6.37
N PRO A 122 -10.84 9.82 -6.30
CA PRO A 122 -9.99 9.80 -7.48
C PRO A 122 -9.75 8.41 -8.06
N HIS A 123 -10.18 7.35 -7.37
CA HIS A 123 -9.97 5.95 -7.78
C HIS A 123 -11.20 5.08 -7.50
N ILE A 124 -11.24 3.90 -8.11
CA ILE A 124 -12.31 2.92 -7.95
C ILE A 124 -12.19 2.23 -6.58
N SER A 125 -13.30 2.15 -5.83
CA SER A 125 -13.34 1.59 -4.48
C SER A 125 -13.95 0.18 -4.39
N LYS A 126 -14.40 -0.38 -5.51
CA LYS A 126 -15.00 -1.73 -5.57
C LYS A 126 -14.06 -2.71 -6.26
N VAL A 127 -14.17 -3.99 -5.90
CA VAL A 127 -13.50 -5.07 -6.61
C VAL A 127 -14.12 -5.19 -8.00
N HIS A 128 -13.28 -5.21 -9.04
CA HIS A 128 -13.71 -5.26 -10.45
C HIS A 128 -12.84 -6.13 -11.34
N HIS A 129 -11.62 -6.48 -10.90
CA HIS A 129 -10.81 -7.45 -11.62
C HIS A 129 -11.50 -8.81 -11.65
N ASP A 130 -11.21 -9.59 -12.69
CA ASP A 130 -11.50 -11.02 -12.67
C ASP A 130 -10.73 -11.67 -11.51
N MET A 131 -11.46 -12.28 -10.57
CA MET A 131 -10.93 -12.94 -9.38
C MET A 131 -10.92 -14.47 -9.49
N SER A 132 -11.28 -15.01 -10.66
CA SER A 132 -11.40 -16.44 -10.93
C SER A 132 -10.14 -17.07 -11.53
N ALA A 133 -9.12 -16.27 -11.88
CA ALA A 133 -7.85 -16.78 -12.37
C ALA A 133 -6.99 -17.39 -11.24
N PRO A 134 -5.96 -18.18 -11.54
CA PRO A 134 -5.06 -18.76 -10.53
C PRO A 134 -4.38 -17.71 -9.64
N LEU A 135 -4.13 -18.02 -8.37
CA LEU A 135 -3.42 -17.11 -7.43
C LEU A 135 -2.11 -16.53 -8.00
N ALA A 136 -1.36 -17.30 -8.80
CA ALA A 136 -0.12 -16.84 -9.42
C ALA A 136 -0.30 -15.65 -10.37
N HIS A 137 -1.54 -15.35 -10.80
CA HIS A 137 -1.87 -14.23 -11.68
C HIS A 137 -2.14 -12.92 -10.93
N TYR A 138 -1.98 -12.89 -9.60
CA TYR A 138 -2.24 -11.70 -8.78
C TYR A 138 -0.99 -11.28 -7.99
N PHE A 139 -0.74 -9.99 -7.93
CA PHE A 139 0.06 -9.42 -6.85
C PHE A 139 -0.73 -9.50 -5.54
N MET A 140 -0.03 -9.84 -4.46
CA MET A 140 -0.59 -10.11 -3.14
C MET A 140 0.00 -9.15 -2.11
N PHE A 141 -0.87 -8.47 -1.36
CA PHE A 141 -0.43 -7.52 -0.34
C PHE A 141 0.27 -8.28 0.80
N THR A 142 1.60 -8.14 0.90
CA THR A 142 2.46 -9.04 1.69
C THR A 142 3.21 -8.30 2.79
N GLY A 143 3.04 -8.75 4.03
CA GLY A 143 3.85 -8.32 5.18
C GLY A 143 5.12 -9.16 5.35
N HIS A 144 6.16 -8.55 5.90
CA HIS A 144 7.40 -9.19 6.35
C HIS A 144 7.50 -9.07 7.87
N ASN A 145 7.90 -10.15 8.56
CA ASN A 145 8.00 -10.23 10.02
C ASN A 145 6.82 -9.54 10.72
N SER A 146 5.61 -10.00 10.40
CA SER A 146 4.35 -9.27 10.66
C SER A 146 4.01 -9.12 12.13
N TYR A 147 4.78 -9.77 13.01
CA TYR A 147 4.68 -9.71 14.47
C TYR A 147 5.51 -8.59 15.09
N LEU A 148 6.47 -7.99 14.36
CA LEU A 148 7.37 -6.95 14.90
C LEU A 148 6.68 -5.58 15.00
N THR A 149 6.87 -4.94 16.14
CA THR A 149 6.35 -3.59 16.43
C THR A 149 7.27 -2.46 15.97
N GLY A 150 8.54 -2.78 15.71
CA GLY A 150 9.55 -1.81 15.27
C GLY A 150 10.71 -2.45 14.52
N ASN A 151 11.93 -2.18 14.97
CA ASN A 151 13.18 -2.62 14.34
C ASN A 151 13.42 -4.14 14.45
N GLN A 152 14.33 -4.67 13.62
CA GLN A 152 14.59 -6.11 13.53
C GLN A 152 15.47 -6.68 14.66
N LEU A 153 16.05 -5.85 15.54
CA LEU A 153 17.08 -6.29 16.50
C LEU A 153 16.58 -6.41 17.93
N ASN A 154 15.77 -5.46 18.40
CA ASN A 154 15.39 -5.36 19.82
C ASN A 154 13.99 -4.79 20.04
N SER A 155 13.17 -4.68 19.00
CA SER A 155 11.78 -4.25 19.17
C SER A 155 10.91 -5.38 19.72
N ASP A 156 9.71 -5.01 20.17
CA ASP A 156 8.77 -5.99 20.68
C ASP A 156 8.09 -6.79 19.57
N SER A 157 7.74 -8.04 19.89
CA SER A 157 6.83 -8.87 19.09
C SER A 157 5.45 -8.88 19.73
N SER A 158 4.39 -8.67 18.94
CA SER A 158 3.01 -8.74 19.42
C SER A 158 2.01 -9.04 18.30
N VAL A 159 0.76 -9.29 18.68
CA VAL A 159 -0.35 -9.48 17.71
C VAL A 159 -0.82 -8.17 17.07
N VAL A 160 -0.47 -7.00 17.62
CA VAL A 160 -0.99 -5.70 17.18
C VAL A 160 -0.61 -5.37 15.73
N PRO A 161 0.64 -5.54 15.28
CA PRO A 161 1.01 -5.30 13.88
C PRO A 161 0.35 -6.28 12.90
N ILE A 162 0.08 -7.53 13.34
CA ILE A 162 -0.68 -8.51 12.55
C ILE A 162 -2.10 -8.01 12.32
N ILE A 163 -2.80 -7.64 13.40
CA ILE A 163 -4.16 -7.09 13.36
C ILE A 163 -4.22 -5.87 12.43
N LYS A 164 -3.33 -4.90 12.64
CA LYS A 164 -3.26 -3.68 11.81
C LYS A 164 -2.99 -3.99 10.34
N SER A 165 -2.18 -5.00 10.04
CA SER A 165 -1.88 -5.41 8.67
C SER A 165 -3.13 -5.98 8.00
N LEU A 166 -3.83 -6.90 8.67
CA LEU A 166 -5.06 -7.51 8.15
C LEU A 166 -6.17 -6.47 7.93
N GLU A 167 -6.35 -5.54 8.87
CA GLU A 167 -7.34 -4.46 8.77
C GLU A 167 -7.01 -3.43 7.68
N ARG A 168 -5.73 -3.34 7.27
CA ARG A 168 -5.27 -2.55 6.11
C ARG A 168 -5.36 -3.31 4.78
N GLY A 169 -5.82 -4.56 4.80
CA GLY A 169 -5.98 -5.38 3.60
C GLY A 169 -4.76 -6.24 3.24
N VAL A 170 -3.71 -6.32 4.08
CA VAL A 170 -2.60 -7.27 3.89
C VAL A 170 -3.15 -8.70 3.88
N ARG A 171 -2.75 -9.51 2.90
CA ARG A 171 -3.23 -10.88 2.66
C ARG A 171 -2.19 -11.95 2.94
N VAL A 172 -0.93 -11.58 3.09
CA VAL A 172 0.13 -12.51 3.49
C VAL A 172 0.77 -12.06 4.78
N ILE A 173 0.71 -12.91 5.81
CA ILE A 173 1.25 -12.67 7.15
C ILE A 173 2.40 -13.64 7.40
N GLU A 174 3.55 -13.13 7.82
CA GLU A 174 4.73 -13.93 8.16
C GLU A 174 4.86 -14.13 9.66
N LEU A 175 5.10 -15.38 10.08
CA LEU A 175 5.35 -15.78 11.46
C LEU A 175 6.57 -16.70 11.51
N ASP A 176 7.57 -16.31 12.30
CA ASP A 176 8.80 -17.07 12.49
C ASP A 176 8.67 -17.92 13.73
N LEU A 177 8.59 -19.24 13.55
CA LEU A 177 8.25 -20.18 14.59
C LEU A 177 9.51 -20.70 15.28
N TRP A 178 9.58 -20.52 16.60
CA TRP A 178 10.67 -20.99 17.44
C TRP A 178 10.14 -21.76 18.65
N PRO A 179 10.88 -22.76 19.15
CA PRO A 179 10.55 -23.36 20.44
C PRO A 179 10.61 -22.30 21.55
N ASN A 180 9.67 -22.38 22.50
CA ASN A 180 9.74 -21.62 23.74
C ASN A 180 10.92 -22.12 24.62
N PRO A 181 11.30 -21.42 25.71
CA PRO A 181 12.45 -21.80 26.53
C PRO A 181 12.34 -23.19 27.17
N ALA A 182 11.10 -23.64 27.45
CA ALA A 182 10.83 -24.96 28.01
C ALA A 182 10.79 -26.07 26.96
N ASN A 183 10.87 -25.72 25.66
CA ASN A 183 10.78 -26.63 24.51
C ASN A 183 9.50 -27.48 24.47
N ASP A 184 8.41 -26.96 25.04
CA ASP A 184 7.10 -27.61 25.12
C ASP A 184 5.99 -26.82 24.39
N ASP A 185 6.29 -25.61 23.91
CA ASP A 185 5.38 -24.73 23.18
C ASP A 185 6.09 -23.88 22.12
N VAL A 186 5.32 -23.13 21.33
CA VAL A 186 5.84 -22.34 20.19
C VAL A 186 5.65 -20.84 20.40
N ASP A 187 6.75 -20.13 20.29
CA ASP A 187 6.83 -18.67 20.27
C ASP A 187 7.05 -18.18 18.83
N VAL A 188 6.54 -16.98 18.54
CA VAL A 188 6.85 -16.21 17.34
C VAL A 188 7.84 -15.10 17.69
N ARG A 189 8.99 -15.08 17.02
CA ARG A 189 10.07 -14.10 17.25
C ARG A 189 11.09 -14.07 16.11
N HIS A 190 11.89 -13.01 16.04
CA HIS A 190 13.01 -12.95 15.11
C HIS A 190 14.25 -13.64 15.72
N GLY A 191 14.59 -14.82 15.22
CA GLY A 191 15.69 -15.64 15.73
C GLY A 191 17.05 -14.95 15.71
N GLY A 192 17.92 -15.27 16.67
CA GLY A 192 19.26 -14.68 16.75
C GLY A 192 19.30 -13.19 17.12
N THR A 193 18.19 -12.62 17.59
CA THR A 193 18.08 -11.21 17.99
C THR A 193 17.56 -11.05 19.42
N MET A 194 17.48 -9.81 19.89
CA MET A 194 16.91 -9.42 21.20
C MET A 194 15.43 -9.02 21.11
N THR A 195 14.76 -9.30 19.98
CA THR A 195 13.32 -9.04 19.88
C THR A 195 12.56 -9.86 20.92
N SER A 196 11.49 -9.28 21.48
CA SER A 196 10.63 -10.03 22.40
C SER A 196 9.83 -11.08 21.63
N ARG A 197 9.04 -11.88 22.35
CA ARG A 197 8.33 -13.04 21.80
C ARG A 197 6.84 -12.91 22.05
N VAL A 198 6.04 -13.50 21.17
CA VAL A 198 4.59 -13.62 21.33
C VAL A 198 4.18 -15.06 21.06
N LYS A 199 3.21 -15.60 21.80
CA LYS A 199 2.80 -16.99 21.64
C LYS A 199 2.17 -17.20 20.26
N LEU A 200 2.45 -18.34 19.63
CA LEU A 200 1.81 -18.68 18.36
C LEU A 200 0.28 -18.73 18.48
N ALA A 201 -0.25 -19.26 19.58
CA ALA A 201 -1.69 -19.32 19.84
C ALA A 201 -2.37 -17.94 19.71
N ASP A 202 -1.76 -16.90 20.28
CA ASP A 202 -2.29 -15.54 20.26
C ASP A 202 -2.26 -14.98 18.83
N CYS A 203 -1.19 -15.23 18.08
CA CYS A 203 -1.08 -14.85 16.68
C CYS A 203 -2.15 -15.53 15.81
N LEU A 204 -2.35 -16.84 15.97
CA LEU A 204 -3.36 -17.57 15.20
C LEU A 204 -4.78 -17.10 15.52
N SER A 205 -5.09 -16.84 16.80
CA SER A 205 -6.38 -16.27 17.21
C SER A 205 -6.60 -14.88 16.62
N ALA A 206 -5.60 -14.00 16.69
CA ALA A 206 -5.68 -12.67 16.10
C ALA A 206 -5.88 -12.72 14.58
N ILE A 207 -5.24 -13.67 13.88
CA ILE A 207 -5.46 -13.88 12.45
C ILE A 207 -6.89 -14.36 12.20
N LYS A 208 -7.40 -15.36 12.94
CA LYS A 208 -8.76 -15.86 12.80
C LYS A 208 -9.79 -14.73 12.90
N ASP A 209 -9.65 -13.87 13.91
CA ASP A 209 -10.63 -12.82 14.22
C ASP A 209 -10.58 -11.64 13.24
N HIS A 210 -9.47 -11.42 12.54
CA HIS A 210 -9.27 -10.24 11.68
C HIS A 210 -9.03 -10.56 10.20
N ALA A 211 -8.81 -11.83 9.84
CA ALA A 211 -8.43 -12.26 8.49
C ALA A 211 -9.31 -11.63 7.41
N PHE A 212 -10.63 -11.61 7.62
CA PHE A 212 -11.59 -11.23 6.60
C PHE A 212 -12.32 -9.90 6.85
N LYS A 213 -11.84 -9.08 7.79
CA LYS A 213 -12.48 -7.78 8.10
C LYS A 213 -12.38 -6.76 6.97
N ALA A 214 -11.20 -6.67 6.33
CA ALA A 214 -10.96 -5.73 5.23
C ALA A 214 -11.29 -6.31 3.85
N SER A 215 -11.24 -7.63 3.69
CA SER A 215 -11.39 -8.32 2.42
C SER A 215 -11.81 -9.77 2.65
N LYS A 216 -12.72 -10.29 1.82
CA LYS A 216 -13.14 -11.69 1.85
C LYS A 216 -12.18 -12.65 1.15
N TYR A 217 -11.19 -12.13 0.42
CA TYR A 217 -10.23 -12.96 -0.30
C TYR A 217 -9.23 -13.63 0.65
N PRO A 218 -8.62 -14.76 0.23
CA PRO A 218 -7.84 -15.62 1.12
C PRO A 218 -6.72 -14.89 1.87
N VAL A 219 -6.35 -15.46 3.03
CA VAL A 219 -5.14 -15.06 3.78
C VAL A 219 -4.13 -16.19 3.70
N VAL A 220 -2.88 -15.88 3.36
CA VAL A 220 -1.75 -16.81 3.41
C VAL A 220 -0.93 -16.53 4.66
N ILE A 221 -0.69 -17.55 5.46
CA ILE A 221 0.27 -17.49 6.57
C ILE A 221 1.56 -18.16 6.10
N THR A 222 2.65 -17.39 6.04
CA THR A 222 3.97 -17.95 5.77
C THR A 222 4.66 -18.27 7.08
N PHE A 223 4.97 -19.55 7.32
CA PHE A 223 5.79 -19.95 8.45
C PHE A 223 7.26 -20.00 8.04
N GLU A 224 8.11 -19.32 8.82
CA GLU A 224 9.54 -19.62 8.87
C GLU A 224 9.77 -20.61 10.02
N ASP A 225 9.84 -21.89 9.68
CA ASP A 225 9.77 -22.98 10.65
C ASP A 225 11.16 -23.41 11.14
N HIS A 226 11.43 -23.17 12.44
CA HIS A 226 12.64 -23.60 13.15
C HIS A 226 12.34 -24.66 14.22
N LEU A 227 11.23 -25.41 14.08
CA LEU A 227 10.74 -26.34 15.07
C LEU A 227 11.23 -27.78 14.86
N PRO A 228 11.41 -28.57 15.93
CA PRO A 228 11.51 -30.02 15.85
C PRO A 228 10.15 -30.67 15.51
N SER A 229 10.17 -31.91 15.02
CA SER A 229 8.97 -32.66 14.58
C SER A 229 7.86 -32.75 15.64
N SER A 230 8.22 -32.87 16.92
CA SER A 230 7.26 -32.90 18.04
C SER A 230 6.45 -31.61 18.16
N LEU A 231 7.10 -30.45 17.99
CA LEU A 231 6.43 -29.15 17.99
C LEU A 231 5.70 -28.87 16.68
N GLN A 232 6.18 -29.38 15.54
CA GLN A 232 5.43 -29.31 14.27
C GLN A 232 4.07 -30.01 14.37
N LYS A 233 4.02 -31.18 15.03
CA LYS A 233 2.74 -31.86 15.36
C LYS A 233 1.81 -30.96 16.17
N LYS A 234 2.36 -30.29 17.18
CA LYS A 234 1.62 -29.36 18.04
C LYS A 234 1.08 -28.19 17.23
N VAL A 235 1.90 -27.59 16.36
CA VAL A 235 1.48 -26.53 15.44
C VAL A 235 0.37 -27.01 14.51
N ALA A 236 0.49 -28.21 13.94
CA ALA A 236 -0.55 -28.76 13.07
C ALA A 236 -1.90 -28.81 13.77
N LYS A 237 -1.93 -29.35 15.00
CA LYS A 237 -3.13 -29.39 15.85
C LYS A 237 -3.64 -27.98 16.18
N MET A 238 -2.76 -27.04 16.53
CA MET A 238 -3.15 -25.65 16.83
C MET A 238 -3.79 -24.97 15.63
N VAL A 239 -3.22 -25.13 14.43
CA VAL A 239 -3.73 -24.54 13.18
C VAL A 239 -5.09 -25.14 12.83
N ILE A 240 -5.24 -26.47 12.87
CA ILE A 240 -6.51 -27.16 12.61
C ILE A 240 -7.58 -26.69 13.61
N ASN A 241 -7.28 -26.71 14.90
CA ASN A 241 -8.24 -26.35 15.94
C ASN A 241 -8.63 -24.85 15.88
N THR A 242 -7.68 -23.99 15.53
CA THR A 242 -7.93 -22.54 15.48
C THR A 242 -8.79 -22.18 14.28
N PHE A 243 -8.43 -22.65 13.09
CA PHE A 243 -9.09 -22.22 11.85
C PHE A 243 -10.26 -23.11 11.44
N GLY A 244 -10.28 -24.39 11.81
CA GLY A 244 -11.35 -25.32 11.44
C GLY A 244 -11.65 -25.23 9.94
N ASP A 245 -12.91 -24.98 9.59
CA ASP A 245 -13.37 -24.84 8.21
C ASP A 245 -12.73 -23.66 7.46
N MET A 246 -12.16 -22.66 8.14
CA MET A 246 -11.44 -21.58 7.45
C MET A 246 -10.13 -22.10 6.83
N LEU A 247 -9.56 -23.18 7.33
CA LEU A 247 -8.30 -23.72 6.82
C LEU A 247 -8.51 -24.39 5.45
N TYR A 248 -7.70 -24.00 4.47
CA TYR A 248 -7.60 -24.69 3.20
C TYR A 248 -6.42 -25.65 3.22
N CYS A 249 -6.71 -26.94 3.10
CA CYS A 249 -5.74 -28.00 2.87
C CYS A 249 -5.91 -28.52 1.43
N PRO A 250 -4.82 -28.68 0.66
CA PRO A 250 -4.90 -29.19 -0.71
C PRO A 250 -5.34 -30.67 -0.72
N GLU A 251 -6.27 -31.02 -1.61
CA GLU A 251 -6.74 -32.41 -1.78
C GLU A 251 -5.71 -33.31 -2.48
N VAL A 252 -4.86 -32.71 -3.32
CA VAL A 252 -3.85 -33.39 -4.13
C VAL A 252 -2.48 -32.73 -3.95
N GLU A 253 -1.42 -33.53 -3.88
CA GLU A 253 -0.04 -33.02 -3.78
C GLU A 253 0.44 -32.37 -5.09
N PHE A 254 -0.18 -32.72 -6.21
CA PHE A 254 0.18 -32.27 -7.56
C PHE A 254 -0.95 -31.45 -8.17
N MET A 255 -0.66 -30.18 -8.49
CA MET A 255 -1.62 -29.25 -9.07
C MET A 255 -1.05 -28.65 -10.36
N MET A 256 -1.89 -28.49 -11.38
CA MET A 256 -1.49 -27.77 -12.60
C MET A 256 -1.43 -26.27 -12.37
N GLU A 257 -2.35 -25.73 -11.57
CA GLU A 257 -2.49 -24.30 -11.27
C GLU A 257 -2.95 -24.13 -9.82
N PHE A 258 -2.63 -22.98 -9.22
CA PHE A 258 -3.17 -22.65 -7.91
C PHE A 258 -4.67 -22.34 -8.01
N PRO A 259 -5.47 -22.63 -6.96
CA PRO A 259 -6.87 -22.18 -6.92
C PRO A 259 -6.96 -20.65 -7.03
N SER A 260 -8.15 -20.15 -7.35
CA SER A 260 -8.37 -18.71 -7.53
C SER A 260 -8.65 -18.01 -6.21
N PRO A 261 -8.41 -16.68 -6.11
CA PRO A 261 -8.89 -15.89 -4.98
C PRO A 261 -10.40 -16.07 -4.73
N GLU A 262 -11.19 -16.15 -5.80
CA GLU A 262 -12.65 -16.35 -5.72
C GLU A 262 -13.02 -17.69 -5.07
N SER A 263 -12.42 -18.81 -5.50
CA SER A 263 -12.72 -20.13 -4.94
C SER A 263 -12.23 -20.31 -3.50
N LEU A 264 -11.28 -19.47 -3.08
CA LEU A 264 -10.67 -19.48 -1.75
C LEU A 264 -11.19 -18.36 -0.84
N LYS A 265 -12.34 -17.75 -1.16
CA LYS A 265 -12.97 -16.76 -0.29
C LYS A 265 -13.15 -17.31 1.12
N GLU A 266 -12.78 -16.47 2.08
CA GLU A 266 -12.86 -16.74 3.52
C GLU A 266 -12.02 -17.97 3.95
N ARG A 267 -10.99 -18.32 3.16
CA ARG A 267 -10.02 -19.39 3.48
C ARG A 267 -8.65 -18.87 3.90
N ILE A 268 -7.98 -19.65 4.75
CA ILE A 268 -6.62 -19.44 5.25
C ILE A 268 -5.74 -20.56 4.69
N MET A 269 -4.60 -20.18 4.12
CA MET A 269 -3.64 -21.10 3.52
C MET A 269 -2.31 -21.06 4.27
N ILE A 270 -1.70 -22.23 4.51
CA ILE A 270 -0.36 -22.30 5.07
C ILE A 270 0.69 -22.42 3.96
N SER A 271 1.76 -21.63 4.08
CA SER A 271 2.89 -21.60 3.14
C SER A 271 4.19 -21.80 3.91
N THR A 272 4.84 -22.95 3.76
CA THR A 272 6.10 -23.25 4.44
C THR A 272 6.92 -24.28 3.65
N LYS A 273 8.16 -24.52 4.09
CA LYS A 273 8.98 -25.61 3.57
C LYS A 273 8.39 -26.93 4.06
N PRO A 274 8.10 -27.90 3.17
CA PRO A 274 7.69 -29.23 3.62
C PRO A 274 8.79 -29.85 4.50
N PRO A 275 8.42 -30.50 5.63
CA PRO A 275 9.37 -31.23 6.45
C PRO A 275 10.11 -32.30 5.62
N GLU A 276 11.38 -32.53 5.93
CA GLU A 276 12.18 -33.59 5.29
C GLU A 276 11.75 -34.94 5.88
N ASN A 277 11.69 -36.01 5.06
CA ASN A 277 11.34 -37.33 5.58
C ASN A 277 12.33 -37.75 6.70
N PRO A 278 11.88 -38.45 7.75
CA PRO A 278 12.71 -38.79 8.93
C PRO A 278 14.04 -39.48 8.58
N VAL A 279 14.03 -40.32 7.54
CA VAL A 279 15.22 -41.00 6.99
C VAL A 279 16.25 -40.01 6.44
N SER A 280 15.80 -38.96 5.74
CA SER A 280 16.67 -37.94 5.14
C SER A 280 17.29 -37.01 6.18
N GLN A 281 16.52 -36.67 7.23
CA GLN A 281 16.98 -35.84 8.33
C GLN A 281 18.10 -36.52 9.12
N ARG A 282 17.96 -37.83 9.41
CA ARG A 282 19.00 -38.63 10.09
C ARG A 282 20.29 -38.80 9.29
N VAL A 283 20.21 -38.95 7.97
CA VAL A 283 21.42 -38.99 7.12
C VAL A 283 22.19 -37.68 7.22
N ARG A 284 21.49 -36.56 7.34
CA ARG A 284 22.08 -35.22 7.50
C ARG A 284 22.67 -35.00 8.88
N GLU A 285 21.96 -35.39 9.93
CA GLU A 285 22.46 -35.33 11.32
C GLU A 285 23.67 -36.26 11.53
N ARG A 286 23.68 -37.45 10.91
CA ARG A 286 24.84 -38.37 10.87
C ARG A 286 26.01 -37.83 10.05
N GLN A 287 25.75 -36.95 9.07
CA GLN A 287 26.80 -36.27 8.31
C GLN A 287 27.38 -35.08 9.09
N SER A 288 26.56 -34.26 9.77
CA SER A 288 27.07 -33.14 10.57
C SER A 288 27.81 -33.59 11.85
N SER A 289 27.46 -34.76 12.40
CA SER A 289 28.16 -35.35 13.54
C SER A 289 29.47 -36.06 13.16
N LYS A 290 29.67 -36.42 11.89
CA LYS A 290 30.97 -36.93 11.39
C LYS A 290 32.01 -35.84 11.14
N ASP A 291 31.59 -34.58 10.99
CA ASP A 291 32.51 -33.45 10.82
C ASP A 291 33.04 -32.89 12.17
N SER A 292 32.66 -33.48 13.31
CA SER A 292 32.97 -32.95 14.65
C SER A 292 33.47 -33.95 15.70
N ALA A 293 33.75 -35.21 15.34
CA ALA A 293 34.33 -36.19 16.28
C ALA A 293 35.52 -36.93 15.67
N ASN A 294 36.69 -36.78 16.30
CA ASN A 294 37.87 -37.61 16.09
C ASN A 294 37.53 -39.08 16.34
N GLU A 295 38.09 -39.94 15.49
CA GLU A 295 38.06 -41.39 15.61
C GLU A 295 38.55 -41.83 17.00
N GLU A 296 37.71 -42.54 17.74
CA GLU A 296 38.17 -43.61 18.62
C GLU A 296 37.06 -44.64 18.86
N ASN A 297 37.51 -45.89 18.81
CA ASN A 297 36.83 -47.16 18.67
C ASN A 297 35.96 -47.51 19.89
N TRP A 298 34.72 -47.99 19.71
CA TRP A 298 34.08 -48.91 20.67
C TRP A 298 33.10 -49.89 20.00
N GLU A 299 33.29 -51.13 20.40
CA GLU A 299 32.76 -52.40 19.87
C GLU A 299 31.26 -52.60 20.09
N GLU A 300 30.71 -53.49 19.27
CA GLU A 300 29.35 -54.02 19.33
C GLU A 300 29.01 -54.60 20.72
N GLN A 301 27.98 -54.05 21.35
CA GLN A 301 27.09 -54.84 22.21
C GLN A 301 25.65 -54.60 21.78
N ASN A 302 25.16 -55.56 21.00
CA ASN A 302 23.76 -55.76 20.67
C ASN A 302 23.07 -56.37 21.91
N ASN A 303 22.14 -55.65 22.54
CA ASN A 303 21.20 -56.21 23.52
C ASN A 303 19.94 -55.33 23.64
N GLY A 304 18.87 -55.78 22.99
CA GLY A 304 17.49 -55.83 23.52
C GLY A 304 16.85 -54.55 24.07
N TYR A 305 16.51 -53.59 23.20
CA TYR A 305 15.50 -52.55 23.44
C TYR A 305 14.82 -52.13 22.12
N GLU A 306 14.16 -53.06 21.42
CA GLU A 306 13.56 -52.75 20.11
C GLU A 306 12.11 -52.25 20.14
N ASP A 307 11.34 -52.41 21.23
CA ASP A 307 9.91 -52.06 21.21
C ASP A 307 9.58 -50.57 21.49
N GLN A 308 10.45 -49.77 22.14
CA GLN A 308 10.16 -48.34 22.44
C GLN A 308 10.70 -47.35 21.41
N GLN A 309 11.45 -47.85 20.43
CA GLN A 309 11.98 -47.04 19.36
C GLN A 309 10.96 -46.97 18.22
N ASP A 310 10.37 -48.11 17.82
CA ASP A 310 9.36 -48.22 16.75
C ASP A 310 8.14 -47.32 16.97
N ASP A 311 7.55 -47.32 18.17
CA ASP A 311 6.41 -46.45 18.51
C ASP A 311 6.73 -44.95 18.38
N ARG A 312 7.99 -44.54 18.64
CA ARG A 312 8.43 -43.15 18.48
C ARG A 312 8.66 -42.78 17.01
N TYR A 313 9.05 -43.74 16.17
CA TYR A 313 9.20 -43.52 14.73
C TYR A 313 7.85 -43.30 14.07
N ASP A 314 6.86 -44.14 14.39
CA ASP A 314 5.51 -44.02 13.85
C ASP A 314 4.86 -42.68 14.28
N ASP A 315 5.10 -42.23 15.51
CA ASP A 315 4.54 -40.97 16.01
C ASP A 315 5.18 -39.72 15.37
N GLU A 316 6.49 -39.78 15.07
CA GLU A 316 7.23 -38.74 14.33
C GLU A 316 6.86 -38.70 12.84
N GLU A 317 6.73 -39.86 12.18
CA GLU A 317 6.31 -39.93 10.78
C GLU A 317 4.87 -39.45 10.60
N THR A 318 3.97 -39.82 11.51
CA THR A 318 2.59 -39.33 11.54
C THR A 318 2.54 -37.82 11.76
N ALA A 319 3.37 -37.27 12.66
CA ALA A 319 3.47 -35.83 12.91
C ALA A 319 3.91 -35.03 11.66
N VAL A 320 4.95 -35.52 10.98
CA VAL A 320 5.48 -34.95 9.75
C VAL A 320 4.40 -34.96 8.66
N LEU A 321 3.63 -36.04 8.57
CA LEU A 321 2.55 -36.19 7.59
C LEU A 321 1.37 -35.25 7.88
N GLU A 322 0.95 -35.12 9.14
CA GLU A 322 -0.11 -34.19 9.57
C GLU A 322 0.25 -32.74 9.24
N TYR A 323 1.47 -32.31 9.60
CA TYR A 323 1.93 -30.95 9.31
C TYR A 323 2.07 -30.71 7.80
N LYS A 324 2.61 -31.68 7.04
CA LYS A 324 2.75 -31.60 5.58
C LYS A 324 1.40 -31.44 4.88
N LYS A 325 0.35 -32.11 5.34
CA LYS A 325 -1.02 -32.02 4.77
C LYS A 325 -1.64 -30.62 4.88
N LEU A 326 -1.17 -29.78 5.81
CA LEU A 326 -1.67 -28.40 5.95
C LEU A 326 -1.08 -27.44 4.91
N ILE A 327 0.02 -27.82 4.27
CA ILE A 327 0.81 -26.89 3.46
C ILE A 327 0.19 -26.75 2.07
N ALA A 328 -0.60 -25.69 1.89
CA ALA A 328 -1.20 -25.35 0.60
C ALA A 328 -0.18 -24.79 -0.40
N ILE A 329 0.89 -24.15 0.06
CA ILE A 329 1.92 -23.55 -0.79
C ILE A 329 3.30 -24.03 -0.35
N HIS A 330 3.89 -24.95 -1.11
CA HIS A 330 5.22 -25.50 -0.81
C HIS A 330 6.33 -24.50 -1.13
N ALA A 331 7.08 -24.08 -0.11
CA ALA A 331 8.33 -23.34 -0.29
C ALA A 331 9.47 -24.32 -0.63
N ARG A 332 10.04 -24.22 -1.83
CA ARG A 332 11.09 -25.14 -2.30
C ARG A 332 12.20 -24.37 -3.01
N LYS A 333 13.43 -24.39 -2.48
CA LYS A 333 14.63 -23.89 -3.15
C LYS A 333 15.38 -25.08 -3.79
N PRO A 334 15.54 -25.14 -5.12
CA PRO A 334 16.27 -26.24 -5.76
C PRO A 334 17.75 -26.25 -5.33
N LYS A 335 18.36 -27.44 -5.34
CA LYS A 335 19.79 -27.60 -5.06
C LYS A 335 20.59 -27.11 -6.27
N GLY A 336 21.39 -26.05 -6.10
CA GLY A 336 22.20 -25.44 -7.16
C GLY A 336 21.50 -24.30 -7.92
N LYS A 337 22.29 -23.41 -8.54
CA LYS A 337 21.78 -22.19 -9.21
C LYS A 337 21.15 -22.45 -10.60
N SER A 338 21.52 -23.56 -11.28
CA SER A 338 21.15 -23.81 -12.68
C SER A 338 19.66 -24.07 -12.92
N ASN A 339 18.95 -24.63 -11.93
CA ASN A 339 17.54 -25.07 -12.09
C ASN A 339 16.56 -24.19 -11.29
N MET A 340 17.00 -22.99 -10.90
CA MET A 340 16.21 -22.10 -10.04
C MET A 340 14.90 -21.67 -10.69
N TRP A 341 14.91 -21.40 -11.99
CA TRP A 341 13.76 -20.90 -12.75
C TRP A 341 13.00 -21.97 -13.51
N GLU A 342 13.39 -23.22 -13.35
CA GLU A 342 12.75 -24.34 -14.02
C GLU A 342 11.28 -24.44 -13.59
N VAL A 343 10.39 -24.58 -14.58
CA VAL A 343 8.95 -24.77 -14.35
C VAL A 343 8.64 -26.24 -14.58
N THR A 344 8.56 -27.00 -13.49
CA THR A 344 8.23 -28.43 -13.53
C THR A 344 6.70 -28.59 -13.62
N PRO A 345 6.19 -29.30 -14.64
CA PRO A 345 4.76 -29.60 -14.72
C PRO A 345 4.25 -30.24 -13.43
N LEU A 346 3.04 -29.88 -12.99
CA LEU A 346 2.36 -30.43 -11.80
C LEU A 346 3.05 -30.19 -10.45
N GLN A 347 4.21 -29.54 -10.42
CA GLN A 347 4.95 -29.19 -9.20
C GLN A 347 5.02 -27.68 -9.01
N LEU A 348 3.89 -27.09 -8.62
CA LEU A 348 3.86 -25.70 -8.21
C LEU A 348 4.68 -25.49 -6.94
N ARG A 349 5.43 -24.39 -6.90
CA ARG A 349 6.25 -24.02 -5.76
C ARG A 349 6.25 -22.53 -5.52
N ARG A 350 6.64 -22.17 -4.30
CA ARG A 350 7.05 -20.82 -3.92
C ARG A 350 8.56 -20.75 -3.80
N LEU A 351 9.18 -19.79 -4.49
CA LEU A 351 10.57 -19.40 -4.25
C LEU A 351 10.61 -18.15 -3.37
N SER A 352 11.66 -18.03 -2.55
CA SER A 352 11.93 -16.84 -1.73
C SER A 352 13.32 -16.33 -2.02
N LEU A 353 13.43 -15.04 -2.32
CA LEU A 353 14.70 -14.34 -2.57
C LEU A 353 14.73 -13.04 -1.77
N SER A 354 15.90 -12.69 -1.25
CA SER A 354 16.14 -11.34 -0.74
C SER A 354 16.08 -10.32 -1.89
N GLU A 355 15.85 -9.04 -1.57
CA GLU A 355 15.89 -7.96 -2.57
C GLU A 355 17.17 -7.96 -3.42
N GLN A 356 18.33 -8.30 -2.82
CA GLN A 356 19.63 -8.32 -3.49
C GLN A 356 19.81 -9.53 -4.42
N GLU A 357 19.31 -10.70 -3.99
CA GLU A 357 19.27 -11.89 -4.83
C GLU A 357 18.38 -11.65 -6.06
N LEU A 358 17.23 -10.99 -5.87
CA LEU A 358 16.34 -10.61 -6.97
C LEU A 358 17.01 -9.61 -7.92
N GLU A 359 17.61 -8.54 -7.42
CA GLU A 359 18.29 -7.55 -8.26
C GLU A 359 19.37 -8.19 -9.14
N THR A 360 20.11 -9.16 -8.59
CA THR A 360 21.13 -9.92 -9.32
C THR A 360 20.49 -10.84 -10.35
N ALA A 361 19.42 -11.56 -9.96
CA ALA A 361 18.68 -12.45 -10.85
C ALA A 361 18.00 -11.71 -12.00
N ALA A 362 17.36 -10.57 -11.75
CA ALA A 362 16.65 -9.76 -12.73
C ALA A 362 17.58 -9.31 -13.87
N LYS A 363 18.85 -9.02 -13.57
CA LYS A 363 19.86 -8.65 -14.57
C LYS A 363 20.20 -9.79 -15.53
N ASN A 364 20.24 -11.02 -15.04
CA ASN A 364 20.78 -12.16 -15.78
C ASN A 364 19.69 -13.11 -16.31
N HIS A 365 18.50 -13.09 -15.72
CA HIS A 365 17.44 -14.08 -15.90
C HIS A 365 16.04 -13.46 -15.99
N GLY A 366 15.92 -12.18 -16.41
CA GLY A 366 14.66 -11.42 -16.38
C GLY A 366 13.46 -12.18 -16.98
N THR A 367 13.60 -12.67 -18.21
CA THR A 367 12.55 -13.45 -18.90
C THR A 367 12.24 -14.77 -18.21
N ASP A 368 13.24 -15.45 -17.63
CA ASP A 368 13.02 -16.71 -16.92
C ASP A 368 12.23 -16.50 -15.63
N ILE A 369 12.44 -15.37 -14.95
CA ILE A 369 11.65 -14.98 -13.76
C ILE A 369 10.19 -14.72 -14.16
N VAL A 370 9.95 -13.98 -15.25
CA VAL A 370 8.59 -13.75 -15.75
C VAL A 370 7.91 -15.07 -16.08
N ARG A 371 8.59 -15.98 -16.80
CA ARG A 371 8.07 -17.32 -17.11
C ARG A 371 7.78 -18.13 -15.84
N PHE A 372 8.66 -18.07 -14.84
CA PHE A 372 8.46 -18.75 -13.57
C PHE A 372 7.18 -18.24 -12.86
N THR A 373 6.99 -16.92 -12.78
CA THR A 373 5.87 -16.30 -12.05
C THR A 373 4.52 -16.39 -12.76
N GLN A 374 4.47 -16.85 -14.01
CA GLN A 374 3.19 -17.15 -14.67
C GLN A 374 2.42 -18.28 -13.98
N LYS A 375 3.13 -19.28 -13.43
CA LYS A 375 2.51 -20.44 -12.75
C LYS A 375 2.90 -20.57 -11.29
N ASN A 376 4.12 -20.21 -10.94
CA ASN A 376 4.67 -20.34 -9.59
C ASN A 376 4.60 -19.03 -8.81
N LEU A 377 4.79 -19.11 -7.50
CA LEU A 377 4.84 -17.93 -6.63
C LEU A 377 6.28 -17.52 -6.36
N LEU A 378 6.57 -16.23 -6.46
CA LEU A 378 7.84 -15.64 -6.06
C LEU A 378 7.61 -14.67 -4.91
N ARG A 379 8.27 -14.96 -3.78
CA ARG A 379 8.33 -14.09 -2.61
C ARG A 379 9.65 -13.35 -2.57
N ILE A 380 9.58 -12.04 -2.36
CA ILE A 380 10.73 -11.17 -2.17
C ILE A 380 10.67 -10.61 -0.75
N TYR A 381 11.80 -10.57 -0.06
CA TYR A 381 11.86 -10.04 1.30
C TYR A 381 13.04 -9.06 1.49
N PRO A 382 12.94 -8.12 2.46
CA PRO A 382 14.01 -7.16 2.74
C PRO A 382 15.32 -7.87 3.16
N LYS A 383 16.48 -7.32 2.77
CA LYS A 383 17.78 -7.86 3.21
C LYS A 383 17.99 -7.71 4.72
N GLY A 384 18.73 -8.64 5.32
CA GLY A 384 19.00 -8.63 6.76
C GLY A 384 19.68 -7.37 7.32
N LEU A 385 20.41 -6.60 6.48
CA LEU A 385 21.03 -5.32 6.88
C LEU A 385 20.03 -4.19 7.14
N ARG A 386 18.74 -4.36 6.84
CA ARG A 386 17.68 -3.36 7.11
C ARG A 386 17.19 -3.47 8.55
N PHE A 387 18.11 -3.31 9.50
CA PHE A 387 17.82 -3.42 10.93
C PHE A 387 16.75 -2.43 11.40
N ASP A 388 16.70 -1.24 10.78
CA ASP A 388 15.70 -0.19 11.04
C ASP A 388 14.31 -0.50 10.49
N SER A 389 14.11 -1.65 9.84
CA SER A 389 12.87 -2.02 9.15
C SER A 389 12.49 -1.08 8.01
N SER A 390 13.48 -0.45 7.37
CA SER A 390 13.30 0.22 6.08
C SER A 390 12.84 -0.77 5.00
N ASN A 391 12.29 -0.23 3.91
CA ASN A 391 11.77 -1.02 2.79
C ASN A 391 12.54 -0.71 1.49
N TYR A 392 12.48 -1.67 0.57
CA TYR A 392 13.16 -1.64 -0.73
C TYR A 392 12.23 -1.20 -1.85
N ASP A 393 12.75 -1.03 -3.06
CA ASP A 393 11.94 -0.67 -4.22
C ASP A 393 11.10 -1.85 -4.70
N PRO A 394 9.75 -1.79 -4.65
CA PRO A 394 8.92 -2.93 -5.03
C PRO A 394 8.91 -3.17 -6.54
N MET A 395 9.32 -2.18 -7.35
CA MET A 395 9.15 -2.22 -8.80
C MET A 395 9.92 -3.37 -9.43
N VAL A 396 11.13 -3.70 -8.96
CA VAL A 396 11.91 -4.82 -9.50
C VAL A 396 11.15 -6.14 -9.37
N GLY A 397 10.43 -6.35 -8.26
CA GLY A 397 9.60 -7.54 -8.09
C GLY A 397 8.41 -7.55 -9.03
N TRP A 398 7.63 -6.47 -9.06
CA TRP A 398 6.41 -6.41 -9.85
C TRP A 398 6.64 -6.42 -11.36
N THR A 399 7.69 -5.77 -11.87
CA THR A 399 8.05 -5.82 -13.31
C THR A 399 8.47 -7.21 -13.77
N HIS A 400 8.83 -8.10 -12.85
CA HIS A 400 9.15 -9.49 -13.11
C HIS A 400 8.02 -10.46 -12.70
N GLY A 401 6.85 -9.94 -12.32
CA GLY A 401 5.67 -10.72 -11.97
C GLY A 401 5.66 -11.34 -10.57
N ALA A 402 6.58 -10.95 -9.69
CA ALA A 402 6.64 -11.46 -8.32
C ALA A 402 5.37 -11.06 -7.54
N GLN A 403 4.69 -12.06 -7.00
CA GLN A 403 3.38 -11.89 -6.36
C GLN A 403 3.50 -11.41 -4.92
N MET A 404 4.47 -11.94 -4.18
CA MET A 404 4.59 -11.74 -2.73
C MET A 404 5.79 -10.84 -2.42
N VAL A 405 5.64 -9.54 -2.72
CA VAL A 405 6.67 -8.52 -2.43
C VAL A 405 6.49 -8.06 -0.98
N ALA A 406 7.25 -8.64 -0.05
CA ALA A 406 7.05 -8.53 1.39
C ALA A 406 7.67 -7.26 1.98
N PHE A 407 6.89 -6.52 2.78
CA PHE A 407 7.28 -5.24 3.34
C PHE A 407 7.16 -5.22 4.87
N ASN A 408 8.08 -4.51 5.53
CA ASN A 408 7.97 -4.16 6.93
C ASN A 408 6.84 -3.14 7.11
N MET A 409 5.66 -3.60 7.53
CA MET A 409 4.43 -2.78 7.62
C MET A 409 4.44 -1.78 8.78
N GLN A 410 5.27 -2.05 9.80
CA GLN A 410 5.59 -1.15 10.91
C GLN A 410 6.58 -0.03 10.51
N GLY A 411 7.22 -0.17 9.35
CA GLY A 411 8.18 0.80 8.81
C GLY A 411 7.54 2.09 8.31
N HIS A 412 8.36 2.92 7.67
CA HIS A 412 7.94 4.18 7.05
C HIS A 412 8.72 4.44 5.75
N GLY A 413 8.40 5.54 5.08
CA GLY A 413 9.12 5.99 3.89
C GLY A 413 8.40 5.71 2.57
N LYS A 414 9.00 6.21 1.48
CA LYS A 414 8.37 6.31 0.16
C LYS A 414 7.89 4.97 -0.39
N TYR A 415 8.68 3.91 -0.23
CA TYR A 415 8.37 2.61 -0.83
C TYR A 415 7.17 1.93 -0.18
N LEU A 416 7.01 2.08 1.15
CA LEU A 416 5.82 1.59 1.83
C LEU A 416 4.57 2.30 1.32
N ARG A 417 4.66 3.60 1.00
CA ARG A 417 3.54 4.36 0.43
C ARG A 417 3.22 3.96 -1.00
N ILE A 418 4.25 3.69 -1.82
CA ILE A 418 4.07 3.13 -3.18
C ILE A 418 3.35 1.78 -3.08
N MET A 419 3.79 0.93 -2.15
CA MET A 419 3.21 -0.39 -1.94
C MET A 419 1.74 -0.30 -1.52
N GLU A 420 1.41 0.49 -0.50
CA GLU A 420 0.01 0.74 -0.13
C GLU A 420 -0.79 1.38 -1.27
N GLY A 421 -0.17 2.26 -2.04
CA GLY A 421 -0.78 2.90 -3.21
C GLY A 421 -1.19 1.89 -4.28
N MET A 422 -0.31 0.95 -4.63
CA MET A 422 -0.60 -0.16 -5.55
C MET A 422 -1.79 -0.98 -5.05
N PHE A 423 -1.82 -1.32 -3.76
CA PHE A 423 -2.87 -2.15 -3.18
C PHE A 423 -4.16 -1.40 -2.82
N ARG A 424 -4.28 -0.10 -3.13
CA ARG A 424 -5.59 0.58 -3.22
C ARG A 424 -6.38 0.15 -4.45
N ALA A 425 -5.71 -0.44 -5.44
CA ALA A 425 -6.35 -1.00 -6.63
C ALA A 425 -7.36 -2.09 -6.26
N ASN A 426 -8.27 -2.37 -7.19
CA ASN A 426 -9.26 -3.43 -7.09
C ASN A 426 -10.09 -3.38 -5.79
N GLY A 427 -10.49 -2.16 -5.38
CA GLY A 427 -11.24 -1.93 -4.15
C GLY A 427 -10.49 -2.20 -2.86
N GLY A 428 -9.16 -2.19 -2.88
CA GLY A 428 -8.36 -2.37 -1.66
C GLY A 428 -8.36 -3.80 -1.12
N CYS A 429 -8.73 -4.78 -1.94
CA CYS A 429 -9.00 -6.14 -1.45
C CYS A 429 -7.74 -6.97 -1.18
N GLY A 430 -6.55 -6.41 -1.43
CA GLY A 430 -5.24 -7.03 -1.21
C GLY A 430 -4.77 -7.97 -2.32
N TYR A 431 -5.54 -8.10 -3.41
CA TYR A 431 -5.20 -8.86 -4.61
C TYR A 431 -5.38 -7.98 -5.86
N VAL A 432 -4.32 -7.83 -6.64
CA VAL A 432 -4.32 -7.01 -7.86
C VAL A 432 -3.89 -7.91 -9.02
N LYS A 433 -4.74 -8.07 -10.04
CA LYS A 433 -4.41 -8.93 -11.19
C LYS A 433 -3.19 -8.35 -11.92
N LYS A 434 -2.24 -9.20 -12.27
CA LYS A 434 -1.07 -8.79 -13.05
C LYS A 434 -1.51 -8.31 -14.43
N PRO A 435 -0.79 -7.35 -15.05
CA PRO A 435 -1.04 -6.97 -16.43
C PRO A 435 -0.81 -8.15 -17.38
N ASP A 436 -1.52 -8.17 -18.50
CA ASP A 436 -1.47 -9.26 -19.48
C ASP A 436 -0.05 -9.54 -20.00
N ILE A 437 0.81 -8.52 -20.06
CA ILE A 437 2.23 -8.66 -20.45
C ILE A 437 3.04 -9.57 -19.50
N LEU A 438 2.58 -9.75 -18.26
CA LEU A 438 3.19 -10.64 -17.25
C LEU A 438 2.43 -11.97 -17.08
N LEU A 439 1.40 -12.19 -17.90
CA LEU A 439 0.59 -13.40 -17.92
C LEU A 439 0.93 -14.26 -19.15
N ASN A 440 0.25 -15.40 -19.30
CA ASN A 440 0.53 -16.39 -20.34
C ASN A 440 0.33 -15.81 -21.75
N SER A 441 1.45 -15.45 -22.39
CA SER A 441 1.54 -15.11 -23.81
C SER A 441 2.38 -16.17 -24.55
N THR A 442 2.20 -16.25 -25.86
CA THR A 442 3.02 -17.09 -26.75
C THR A 442 4.51 -16.72 -26.68
N GLU A 443 4.81 -15.45 -26.43
CA GLU A 443 6.15 -14.92 -26.24
C GLU A 443 6.29 -14.29 -24.84
N VAL A 444 7.25 -14.77 -24.05
CA VAL A 444 7.46 -14.25 -22.68
C VAL A 444 8.04 -12.84 -22.73
N PHE A 445 7.40 -11.90 -22.02
CA PHE A 445 7.87 -10.53 -21.92
C PHE A 445 9.30 -10.44 -21.38
N ASN A 446 10.11 -9.62 -22.05
CA ASN A 446 11.45 -9.27 -21.60
C ASN A 446 11.43 -7.91 -20.87
N PRO A 447 11.63 -7.88 -19.54
CA PRO A 447 11.55 -6.65 -18.73
C PRO A 447 12.67 -5.63 -19.02
N HIS A 448 13.68 -6.00 -19.82
CA HIS A 448 14.76 -5.11 -20.25
C HIS A 448 14.44 -4.31 -21.51
N VAL A 449 13.35 -4.64 -22.20
CA VAL A 449 12.95 -3.96 -23.43
C VAL A 449 12.10 -2.74 -23.09
N ASN A 450 12.46 -1.60 -23.67
CA ASN A 450 11.63 -0.40 -23.61
C ASN A 450 10.40 -0.59 -24.52
N LEU A 451 9.23 -0.59 -23.91
CA LEU A 451 7.95 -0.64 -24.62
C LEU A 451 7.55 0.75 -25.15
N PRO A 452 6.81 0.83 -26.27
CA PRO A 452 6.26 2.08 -26.74
C PRO A 452 5.26 2.66 -25.74
N VAL A 453 5.04 3.98 -25.81
CA VAL A 453 4.03 4.64 -25.00
C VAL A 453 2.65 4.14 -25.41
N GLN A 454 1.87 3.63 -24.45
CA GLN A 454 0.51 3.15 -24.67
C GLN A 454 -0.54 4.21 -24.33
N LYS A 455 -0.29 5.01 -23.28
CA LYS A 455 -1.20 6.04 -22.80
C LYS A 455 -0.44 7.26 -22.35
N LYS A 456 -1.06 8.43 -22.44
CA LYS A 456 -0.60 9.66 -21.79
C LYS A 456 -1.60 10.03 -20.70
N LEU A 457 -1.11 10.23 -19.48
CA LEU A 457 -1.88 10.76 -18.36
C LEU A 457 -1.59 12.25 -18.22
N LYS A 458 -2.61 13.09 -18.42
CA LYS A 458 -2.55 14.51 -18.08
C LYS A 458 -3.13 14.72 -16.68
N ILE A 459 -2.42 15.49 -15.88
CA ILE A 459 -2.79 15.80 -14.50
C ILE A 459 -2.78 17.30 -14.33
N LYS A 460 -3.94 17.88 -14.01
CA LYS A 460 -4.04 19.29 -13.61
C LYS A 460 -4.24 19.40 -12.11
N VAL A 461 -3.36 20.14 -11.45
CA VAL A 461 -3.42 20.45 -10.01
C VAL A 461 -4.06 21.82 -9.86
N TYR A 462 -5.34 21.89 -9.49
CA TYR A 462 -6.03 23.17 -9.36
C TYR A 462 -5.65 23.86 -8.06
N MET A 463 -5.96 23.24 -6.93
CA MET A 463 -5.86 23.85 -5.62
C MET A 463 -5.86 22.79 -4.51
N GLY A 464 -5.58 23.22 -3.28
CA GLY A 464 -5.77 22.43 -2.08
C GLY A 464 -6.45 23.21 -0.96
N GLU A 465 -7.08 22.50 -0.03
CA GLU A 465 -7.74 23.09 1.14
C GLU A 465 -7.72 22.14 2.35
N GLY A 466 -8.08 22.67 3.52
CA GLY A 466 -8.33 21.90 4.75
C GLY A 466 -7.17 21.86 5.75
N TRP A 467 -6.00 22.42 5.42
CA TRP A 467 -4.87 22.48 6.35
C TRP A 467 -5.16 23.37 7.57
N ASP A 468 -5.84 24.48 7.38
CA ASP A 468 -6.25 25.40 8.45
C ASP A 468 -7.26 24.79 9.43
N SER A 469 -7.97 23.75 9.00
CA SER A 469 -8.91 22.97 9.81
C SER A 469 -8.21 21.87 10.62
N ASP A 470 -7.19 21.23 10.05
CA ASP A 470 -6.51 20.09 10.66
C ASP A 470 -5.27 20.48 11.48
N PHE A 471 -4.68 21.65 11.19
CA PHE A 471 -3.42 22.12 11.79
C PHE A 471 -3.59 23.45 12.51
N ARG A 472 -2.74 23.65 13.52
CA ARG A 472 -2.64 24.97 14.19
C ARG A 472 -2.04 25.99 13.21
N ARG A 473 -2.43 27.25 13.37
CA ARG A 473 -1.94 28.36 12.54
C ARG A 473 -0.42 28.49 12.47
N THR A 474 0.29 28.08 13.53
CA THR A 474 1.76 28.15 13.58
C THR A 474 2.43 26.80 13.37
N HIS A 475 1.76 25.85 12.71
CA HIS A 475 2.27 24.50 12.55
C HIS A 475 3.43 24.41 11.55
N PHE A 476 3.29 25.11 10.42
CA PHE A 476 4.26 25.14 9.33
C PHE A 476 5.23 26.32 9.52
N ASP A 477 4.74 27.56 9.41
CA ASP A 477 5.51 28.75 9.77
C ASP A 477 4.99 29.36 11.08
N ARG A 478 5.90 29.83 11.93
CA ARG A 478 5.60 30.50 13.21
C ARG A 478 5.07 31.93 13.02
N PHE A 479 5.41 32.57 11.91
CA PHE A 479 5.24 34.01 11.68
C PHE A 479 4.41 34.33 10.43
N SER A 480 3.98 33.33 9.67
CA SER A 480 3.10 33.47 8.52
C SER A 480 2.30 32.19 8.23
N PRO A 481 1.32 32.24 7.31
CA PRO A 481 0.73 31.03 6.73
C PRO A 481 1.76 30.22 5.90
N PRO A 482 1.43 28.99 5.50
CA PRO A 482 2.38 28.10 4.82
C PRO A 482 2.64 28.47 3.36
N ASP A 483 3.83 28.06 2.88
CA ASP A 483 4.30 28.21 1.50
C ASP A 483 4.23 26.89 0.73
N PHE A 484 3.05 26.51 0.23
CA PHE A 484 2.87 25.17 -0.33
C PHE A 484 3.24 25.03 -1.81
N PHE A 485 3.89 23.90 -2.13
CA PHE A 485 3.99 23.37 -3.50
C PHE A 485 3.65 21.88 -3.54
N THR A 486 3.20 21.43 -4.71
CA THR A 486 2.84 20.02 -4.95
C THR A 486 3.85 19.36 -5.88
N LYS A 487 4.39 18.22 -5.46
CA LYS A 487 5.17 17.30 -6.28
C LYS A 487 4.28 16.18 -6.79
N VAL A 488 4.34 15.93 -8.10
CA VAL A 488 3.59 14.87 -8.79
C VAL A 488 4.60 13.97 -9.51
N SER A 489 4.64 12.69 -9.17
CA SER A 489 5.64 11.75 -9.70
C SER A 489 5.03 10.40 -10.06
N ILE A 490 5.64 9.70 -11.01
CA ILE A 490 5.31 8.31 -11.35
C ILE A 490 6.41 7.39 -10.84
N ALA A 491 6.02 6.38 -10.05
CA ALA A 491 6.80 5.16 -9.88
C ALA A 491 6.26 4.11 -10.84
N GLY A 492 7.12 3.31 -11.46
CA GLY A 492 6.71 2.38 -12.51
C GLY A 492 7.92 1.72 -13.16
N VAL A 493 7.72 1.22 -14.38
CA VAL A 493 8.84 0.78 -15.22
C VAL A 493 9.81 1.95 -15.48
N PRO A 494 11.12 1.71 -15.69
CA PRO A 494 12.11 2.78 -15.82
C PRO A 494 11.77 3.87 -16.84
N SER A 495 11.15 3.50 -17.97
CA SER A 495 10.70 4.40 -19.03
C SER A 495 9.60 5.38 -18.62
N ASP A 496 8.83 5.06 -17.57
CA ASP A 496 7.65 5.82 -17.13
C ASP A 496 7.98 6.77 -15.97
N ILE A 497 9.14 6.62 -15.33
CA ILE A 497 9.52 7.41 -14.14
C ILE A 497 9.73 8.88 -14.54
N ARG A 498 8.85 9.75 -14.03
CA ARG A 498 8.97 11.22 -14.15
C ARG A 498 8.51 11.91 -12.88
N SER A 499 8.97 13.14 -12.68
CA SER A 499 8.54 14.00 -11.58
C SER A 499 8.40 15.44 -12.04
N HIS A 500 7.28 16.05 -11.69
CA HIS A 500 7.01 17.48 -11.84
C HIS A 500 6.75 18.10 -10.47
N LYS A 501 6.91 19.41 -10.37
CA LYS A 501 6.50 20.21 -9.21
C LYS A 501 5.77 21.45 -9.69
N THR A 502 4.76 21.87 -8.94
CA THR A 502 4.14 23.18 -9.13
C THR A 502 5.08 24.28 -8.65
N LYS A 503 4.73 25.52 -8.95
CA LYS A 503 5.23 26.70 -8.25
C LYS A 503 4.82 26.64 -6.77
N THR A 504 5.60 27.32 -5.94
CA THR A 504 5.25 27.58 -4.55
C THR A 504 4.21 28.70 -4.49
N ILE A 505 3.15 28.51 -3.71
CA ILE A 505 2.21 29.55 -3.37
C ILE A 505 2.50 29.96 -1.93
N GLU A 506 3.01 31.18 -1.78
CA GLU A 506 3.47 31.72 -0.50
C GLU A 506 2.31 32.25 0.35
N ASP A 507 2.44 32.12 1.67
CA ASP A 507 1.56 32.69 2.69
C ASP A 507 0.06 32.37 2.48
N GLN A 508 -0.30 31.13 2.07
CA GLN A 508 -1.70 30.73 1.82
C GLN A 508 -2.06 29.33 2.31
N TRP A 509 -3.11 29.25 3.15
CA TRP A 509 -3.72 27.97 3.57
C TRP A 509 -4.51 27.26 2.47
N ILE A 510 -4.94 28.00 1.43
CA ILE A 510 -5.70 27.50 0.29
C ILE A 510 -4.91 27.83 -0.99
N PRO A 511 -3.82 27.11 -1.27
CA PRO A 511 -3.00 27.34 -2.45
C PRO A 511 -3.78 27.01 -3.73
N VAL A 512 -3.68 27.87 -4.74
CA VAL A 512 -4.23 27.65 -6.08
C VAL A 512 -3.06 27.67 -7.07
N TRP A 513 -2.70 26.49 -7.57
CA TRP A 513 -1.58 26.30 -8.50
C TRP A 513 -2.04 26.44 -9.96
N ASN A 514 -3.14 25.79 -10.32
CA ASN A 514 -3.69 25.74 -11.67
C ASN A 514 -2.68 25.29 -12.75
N GLU A 515 -1.83 24.31 -12.42
CA GLU A 515 -0.77 23.80 -13.30
C GLU A 515 -1.09 22.41 -13.84
N GLU A 516 -0.70 22.13 -15.09
CA GLU A 516 -0.93 20.85 -15.76
C GLU A 516 0.38 20.19 -16.18
N PHE A 517 0.44 18.87 -16.04
CA PHE A 517 1.58 18.02 -16.36
C PHE A 517 1.15 16.83 -17.21
N GLU A 518 2.01 16.35 -18.11
CA GLU A 518 1.78 15.17 -18.94
C GLU A 518 2.79 14.07 -18.63
N PHE A 519 2.29 12.84 -18.48
CA PHE A 519 3.05 11.63 -18.20
C PHE A 519 2.77 10.59 -19.28
N PRO A 520 3.68 10.37 -20.24
CA PRO A 520 3.60 9.22 -21.13
C PRO A 520 3.95 7.93 -20.37
N LEU A 521 3.14 6.90 -20.59
CA LEU A 521 3.18 5.62 -19.90
C LEU A 521 3.24 4.46 -20.90
N SER A 522 4.27 3.64 -20.77
CA SER A 522 4.49 2.42 -21.54
C SER A 522 3.85 1.20 -20.88
N VAL A 523 3.74 1.18 -19.54
CA VAL A 523 3.03 0.13 -18.78
C VAL A 523 2.16 0.77 -17.68
N PRO A 524 1.04 1.41 -18.06
CA PRO A 524 0.18 2.14 -17.12
C PRO A 524 -0.37 1.26 -15.98
N GLU A 525 -0.48 -0.05 -16.17
CA GLU A 525 -0.94 -1.03 -15.18
C GLU A 525 0.03 -1.24 -14.01
N LEU A 526 1.33 -0.94 -14.21
CA LEU A 526 2.35 -0.99 -13.16
C LEU A 526 2.72 0.39 -12.61
N ALA A 527 2.14 1.45 -13.18
CA ALA A 527 2.43 2.82 -12.77
C ALA A 527 1.64 3.20 -11.50
N VAL A 528 2.34 3.77 -10.52
CA VAL A 528 1.77 4.34 -9.30
C VAL A 528 2.06 5.84 -9.30
N LEU A 529 1.00 6.63 -9.19
CA LEU A 529 1.05 8.08 -9.06
C LEU A 529 1.33 8.46 -7.61
N LEU A 530 2.39 9.23 -7.38
CA LEU A 530 2.74 9.80 -6.09
C LEU A 530 2.45 11.29 -6.12
N ILE A 531 1.63 11.76 -5.17
CA ILE A 531 1.34 13.17 -4.97
C ILE A 531 1.80 13.53 -3.57
N GLN A 532 2.60 14.59 -3.46
CA GLN A 532 3.10 15.08 -2.17
C GLN A 532 2.99 16.60 -2.12
N VAL A 533 2.41 17.13 -1.05
CA VAL A 533 2.42 18.56 -0.76
C VAL A 533 3.47 18.81 0.30
N LEU A 534 4.33 19.79 0.04
CA LEU A 534 5.41 20.22 0.91
C LEU A 534 5.27 21.71 1.15
N GLU A 535 5.64 22.13 2.36
CA GLU A 535 5.85 23.53 2.67
C GLU A 535 7.31 23.89 2.39
N TYR A 536 7.49 25.00 1.69
CA TYR A 536 8.79 25.48 1.28
C TYR A 536 9.51 26.12 2.48
N ASP A 537 10.74 25.67 2.73
CA ASP A 537 11.61 26.24 3.74
C ASP A 537 12.93 26.55 3.06
N THR A 538 13.40 27.79 3.25
CA THR A 538 14.70 28.29 2.81
C THR A 538 15.89 27.46 3.31
N SER A 539 15.74 26.73 4.43
CA SER A 539 16.74 25.80 4.96
C SER A 539 16.96 24.56 4.07
N GLY A 540 16.04 24.32 3.12
CA GLY A 540 16.01 23.14 2.25
C GLY A 540 15.35 21.90 2.88
N LYS A 541 14.97 21.96 4.18
CA LYS A 541 14.21 20.90 4.85
C LYS A 541 12.72 21.25 4.86
N HIS A 542 12.08 21.00 3.72
CA HIS A 542 10.66 21.23 3.54
C HIS A 542 9.79 20.46 4.56
N ASP A 543 8.85 21.18 5.18
CA ASP A 543 7.86 20.58 6.04
C ASP A 543 6.81 19.81 5.23
N PHE A 544 6.25 18.77 5.85
CA PHE A 544 5.38 17.83 5.14
C PHE A 544 3.91 18.22 5.27
N GLY A 545 3.31 18.65 4.16
CA GLY A 545 1.89 19.02 4.09
C GLY A 545 0.94 17.84 3.87
N GLY A 546 1.40 16.75 3.24
CA GLY A 546 0.59 15.56 3.00
C GLY A 546 1.02 14.76 1.78
N GLN A 547 0.54 13.53 1.65
CA GLN A 547 0.80 12.71 0.47
C GLN A 547 -0.33 11.73 0.16
N ILE A 548 -0.33 11.19 -1.06
CA ILE A 548 -1.08 9.99 -1.43
C ILE A 548 -0.35 9.26 -2.55
N CYS A 549 -0.52 7.94 -2.61
CA CYS A 549 -0.13 7.13 -3.74
C CYS A 549 -1.37 6.45 -4.34
N LEU A 550 -1.53 6.49 -5.66
CA LEU A 550 -2.70 5.97 -6.37
C LEU A 550 -2.25 5.09 -7.54
N PRO A 551 -2.86 3.92 -7.77
CA PRO A 551 -2.59 3.13 -8.97
C PRO A 551 -3.09 3.89 -10.19
N VAL A 552 -2.25 4.08 -11.20
CA VAL A 552 -2.63 4.87 -12.39
C VAL A 552 -3.77 4.21 -13.15
N SER A 553 -3.77 2.88 -13.28
CA SER A 553 -4.84 2.11 -13.92
C SER A 553 -6.23 2.28 -13.27
N GLU A 554 -6.28 2.75 -12.03
CA GLU A 554 -7.49 2.89 -11.23
C GLU A 554 -7.97 4.34 -11.11
N LEU A 555 -7.22 5.29 -11.67
CA LEU A 555 -7.59 6.70 -11.65
C LEU A 555 -8.86 6.94 -12.46
N ARG A 556 -9.78 7.71 -11.88
CA ARG A 556 -11.03 8.11 -12.54
C ARG A 556 -10.81 9.43 -13.27
N THR A 557 -11.14 9.45 -14.56
CA THR A 557 -11.11 10.65 -15.42
C THR A 557 -11.96 11.79 -14.84
N GLY A 558 -11.65 13.03 -15.21
CA GLY A 558 -12.39 14.23 -14.78
C GLY A 558 -11.79 14.88 -13.55
N ILE A 559 -12.53 15.83 -12.95
CA ILE A 559 -12.09 16.57 -11.75
C ILE A 559 -12.48 15.77 -10.50
N ARG A 560 -11.49 15.46 -9.65
CA ARG A 560 -11.60 14.58 -8.48
C ARG A 560 -11.07 15.25 -7.20
N ALA A 561 -11.66 14.88 -6.07
CA ALA A 561 -11.15 15.22 -4.75
C ALA A 561 -10.10 14.20 -4.32
N VAL A 562 -8.89 14.66 -4.01
CA VAL A 562 -7.76 13.81 -3.61
C VAL A 562 -7.41 14.09 -2.16
N SER A 563 -7.94 13.28 -1.23
CA SER A 563 -7.61 13.41 0.19
C SER A 563 -6.17 13.02 0.49
N LEU A 564 -5.48 13.81 1.29
CA LEU A 564 -4.09 13.56 1.65
C LEU A 564 -3.96 12.78 2.97
N HIS A 565 -2.82 12.15 3.13
CA HIS A 565 -2.47 11.33 4.29
C HIS A 565 -1.18 11.86 4.93
N ASN A 566 -1.02 11.58 6.21
CA ASN A 566 0.20 11.88 6.94
C ASN A 566 1.36 10.93 6.56
N ARG A 567 2.54 11.12 7.18
CA ARG A 567 3.72 10.26 6.93
C ARG A 567 3.51 8.79 7.31
N LYS A 568 2.56 8.49 8.20
CA LYS A 568 2.18 7.13 8.64
C LYS A 568 1.12 6.48 7.74
N GLY A 569 0.57 7.23 6.78
CA GLY A 569 -0.51 6.79 5.89
C GLY A 569 -1.91 6.93 6.46
N GLU A 570 -2.07 7.72 7.52
CA GLU A 570 -3.40 7.98 8.09
C GLU A 570 -4.03 9.16 7.34
N LYS A 571 -5.28 9.00 6.90
CA LYS A 571 -6.02 10.03 6.14
C LYS A 571 -6.20 11.28 7.03
N TYR A 572 -5.89 12.46 6.50
CA TYR A 572 -6.26 13.71 7.13
C TYR A 572 -7.79 13.90 7.12
N ARG A 573 -8.32 14.66 8.07
CA ARG A 573 -9.77 14.82 8.20
C ARG A 573 -10.31 15.73 7.11
N SER A 574 -9.60 16.82 6.86
CA SER A 574 -10.08 17.89 5.99
C SER A 574 -9.20 18.08 4.76
N VAL A 575 -7.89 17.81 4.87
CA VAL A 575 -6.90 18.11 3.82
C VAL A 575 -7.15 17.33 2.53
N ARG A 576 -7.32 18.05 1.43
CA ARG A 576 -7.54 17.51 0.09
C ARG A 576 -7.04 18.42 -1.02
N LEU A 577 -6.79 17.84 -2.19
CA LEU A 577 -6.52 18.55 -3.44
C LEU A 577 -7.70 18.41 -4.39
N LEU A 578 -7.93 19.44 -5.20
CA LEU A 578 -8.77 19.36 -6.39
C LEU A 578 -7.87 19.14 -7.61
N MET A 579 -8.04 18.00 -8.29
CA MET A 579 -7.18 17.62 -9.41
C MET A 579 -8.02 17.11 -10.58
N ARG A 580 -7.58 17.32 -11.82
CA ARG A 580 -8.15 16.64 -13.00
C ARG A 580 -7.20 15.57 -13.51
N PHE A 581 -7.75 14.41 -13.84
CA PHE A 581 -7.06 13.33 -14.53
C PHE A 581 -7.68 13.12 -15.91
N GLU A 582 -6.85 13.04 -16.95
CA GLU A 582 -7.29 12.77 -18.32
C GLU A 582 -6.33 11.76 -18.97
N PHE A 583 -6.90 10.71 -19.56
CA PHE A 583 -6.15 9.70 -20.30
C PHE A 583 -6.31 9.92 -21.80
N VAL A 584 -5.20 10.13 -22.49
CA VAL A 584 -5.14 10.25 -23.95
C VAL A 584 -4.49 8.98 -24.50
N LYS A 585 -5.18 8.26 -25.39
CA LYS A 585 -4.60 7.13 -26.11
C LYS A 585 -3.59 7.67 -27.14
N VAL A 586 -2.44 6.98 -27.24
CA VAL A 586 -1.40 7.28 -28.23
C VAL A 586 -1.68 6.57 -29.53
#